data_AF-A0ABC8UGK6-F1
#
_entry.id   AF-A0ABC8UGK6-F1
#
_cell.length_a   1.000
_cell.length_b   1.000
_cell.length_c   1.000
_cell.angle_alpha   90.00
_cell.angle_beta   90.00
_cell.angle_gamma   90.00
#
_symmetry.space_group_name_H-M   'P 1'
#
loop_
_entity.id
_entity.type
_entity.pdbx_description
1 polymer ?
#
loop_
_entity_poly.entity_id
_entity_poly.type
_entity_poly.pdbx_seq_one_letter_code
_entity_poly.pdbx_strand_id
1 'polypeptide(L)'
;METLAEIRFGHAIKACRPPSPNAKRHTYNFSNMAYSDHWREMCKIFVTGLLNPSRVQSFGQASEVEINNMINSLLLASPNPVDLDEQIYSFTDGFLGTSALCKSYRGKQFKGQNLKDVVEDAIRMLDGFSAEDFFPWIGNMAHILTG
;
A
#
# COMPACT_ATOMS: atom_id res chain seq x y z
N MET A 1 -22.58 22.92 18.47
CA MET A 1 -21.79 21.68 18.66
C MET A 1 -21.97 20.70 17.49
N GLU A 2 -23.04 20.78 16.70
CA GLU A 2 -23.27 19.90 15.53
C GLU A 2 -22.37 20.20 14.31
N THR A 3 -21.83 21.41 14.21
CA THR A 3 -21.05 21.86 13.03
C THR A 3 -19.68 21.19 12.90
N LEU A 4 -19.01 20.82 14.00
CA LEU A 4 -17.67 20.20 13.94
C LEU A 4 -17.70 18.74 13.49
N ALA A 5 -18.78 18.02 13.79
CA ALA A 5 -18.95 16.64 13.35
C ALA A 5 -19.28 16.57 11.85
N GLU A 6 -20.19 17.42 11.37
CA GLU A 6 -20.52 17.52 9.94
C GLU A 6 -19.32 17.93 9.09
N ILE A 7 -18.51 18.88 9.54
CA ILE A 7 -17.29 19.29 8.83
C ILE A 7 -16.27 18.14 8.79
N ARG A 8 -16.13 17.37 9.89
CA ARG A 8 -15.17 16.25 9.96
C ARG A 8 -15.56 15.08 9.06
N PHE A 9 -16.85 14.75 8.95
CA PHE A 9 -17.33 13.66 8.09
C PHE A 9 -17.59 14.11 6.64
N GLY A 10 -18.14 15.30 6.43
CA GLY A 10 -18.39 15.86 5.11
C GLY A 10 -17.11 16.18 4.33
N HIS A 11 -16.04 16.61 5.01
CA HIS A 11 -14.73 16.77 4.38
C HIS A 11 -13.98 15.45 4.21
N ALA A 12 -14.20 14.43 5.05
CA ALA A 12 -13.54 13.13 4.89
C ALA A 12 -13.95 12.44 3.57
N ILE A 13 -15.20 12.61 3.13
CA ILE A 13 -15.69 12.11 1.84
C ILE A 13 -15.03 12.86 0.66
N LYS A 14 -14.79 14.17 0.82
CA LYS A 14 -14.10 15.02 -0.19
C LYS A 14 -12.57 14.91 -0.16
N ALA A 15 -11.98 14.42 0.92
CA ALA A 15 -10.53 14.25 1.08
C ALA A 15 -10.00 12.98 0.41
N CYS A 16 -10.88 12.05 0.03
CA CYS A 16 -10.51 10.94 -0.84
C CYS A 16 -10.36 11.49 -2.25
N ARG A 17 -9.09 11.68 -2.66
CA ARG A 17 -8.54 11.94 -4.01
C ARG A 17 -9.59 12.08 -5.14
N PRO A 18 -9.52 13.13 -6.00
CA PRO A 18 -10.38 13.24 -7.18
C PRO A 18 -10.42 11.90 -7.91
N PRO A 19 -11.62 11.38 -8.24
CA PRO A 19 -11.73 10.03 -8.78
C PRO A 19 -11.04 9.96 -10.15
N SER A 20 -9.83 9.42 -10.19
CA SER A 20 -9.17 9.09 -11.45
C SER A 20 -9.64 7.71 -11.93
N PRO A 21 -9.84 7.49 -13.25
CA PRO A 21 -10.17 6.19 -13.80
C PRO A 21 -9.14 5.12 -13.46
N ASN A 22 -7.86 5.50 -13.36
CA ASN A 22 -6.81 4.58 -12.93
C ASN A 22 -6.99 4.16 -11.47
N ALA A 23 -7.25 5.10 -10.56
CA ALA A 23 -7.58 4.76 -9.18
C ALA A 23 -8.83 3.87 -9.14
N LYS A 24 -9.89 4.18 -9.89
CA LYS A 24 -11.13 3.38 -9.94
C LYS A 24 -10.86 1.91 -10.32
N ARG A 25 -10.02 1.67 -11.33
CA ARG A 25 -9.66 0.32 -11.81
C ARG A 25 -8.91 -0.48 -10.75
N HIS A 26 -7.98 0.15 -10.04
CA HIS A 26 -7.17 -0.53 -9.01
C HIS A 26 -7.83 -0.64 -7.63
N THR A 27 -8.85 0.17 -7.36
CA THR A 27 -9.46 0.32 -6.02
C THR A 27 -10.83 -0.33 -5.89
N TYR A 28 -11.11 -1.35 -6.72
CA TYR A 28 -12.41 -2.02 -6.78
C TYR A 28 -13.58 -1.02 -6.89
N ASN A 29 -13.48 -0.09 -7.83
CA ASN A 29 -14.41 1.02 -7.99
C ASN A 29 -14.53 1.91 -6.73
N PHE A 30 -13.41 2.25 -6.09
CA PHE A 30 -13.34 3.03 -4.86
C PHE A 30 -14.01 2.39 -3.63
N SER A 31 -14.44 1.13 -3.68
CA SER A 31 -15.12 0.49 -2.55
C SER A 31 -14.23 0.39 -1.31
N ASN A 32 -12.92 0.32 -1.52
CA ASN A 32 -11.90 0.29 -0.48
C ASN A 32 -11.33 1.69 -0.13
N MET A 33 -11.89 2.77 -0.67
CA MET A 33 -11.40 4.14 -0.42
C MET A 33 -12.52 5.11 -0.05
N ALA A 34 -13.75 4.86 -0.48
CA ALA A 34 -14.92 5.64 -0.09
C ALA A 34 -15.41 5.22 1.30
N TYR A 35 -15.68 6.20 2.16
CA TYR A 35 -16.26 5.97 3.49
C TYR A 35 -17.67 5.39 3.34
N SER A 36 -17.74 4.05 3.38
CA SER A 36 -18.94 3.24 3.17
C SER A 36 -19.06 2.19 4.27
N ASP A 37 -20.20 1.53 4.40
CA ASP A 37 -20.35 0.41 5.36
C ASP A 37 -19.40 -0.75 5.04
N HIS A 38 -19.18 -1.02 3.75
CA HIS A 38 -18.17 -2.01 3.32
C HIS A 38 -16.76 -1.64 3.79
N TRP A 39 -16.35 -0.38 3.61
CA TRP A 39 -15.06 0.11 4.13
C TRP A 39 -14.96 -0.06 5.65
N ARG A 40 -16.02 0.28 6.38
CA ARG A 40 -16.06 0.13 7.86
C ARG A 40 -15.93 -1.34 8.28
N GLU A 41 -16.59 -2.26 7.59
CA GLU A 41 -16.47 -3.70 7.83
C GLU A 41 -15.06 -4.21 7.55
N MET A 42 -14.46 -3.80 6.43
CA MET A 42 -13.08 -4.14 6.09
C MET A 42 -12.08 -3.60 7.13
N CYS A 43 -12.23 -2.34 7.56
CA CYS A 43 -11.43 -1.75 8.64
C CYS A 43 -11.60 -2.53 9.95
N LYS A 44 -12.82 -2.97 10.28
CA LYS A 44 -13.07 -3.76 11.48
C LYS A 44 -12.34 -5.09 11.42
N ILE A 45 -12.40 -5.81 10.31
CA ILE A 45 -11.67 -7.08 10.10
C ILE A 45 -10.16 -6.85 10.19
N PHE A 46 -9.66 -5.77 9.59
CA PHE A 46 -8.23 -5.42 9.65
C PHE A 46 -7.76 -5.17 11.09
N VAL A 47 -8.51 -4.37 11.84
CA VAL A 47 -8.16 -4.03 13.23
C VAL A 47 -8.23 -5.26 14.14
N THR A 48 -9.31 -6.05 14.06
CA THR A 48 -9.46 -7.21 14.95
C THR A 48 -8.60 -8.40 14.52
N GLY A 49 -8.41 -8.57 13.22
CA GLY A 49 -7.66 -9.69 12.65
C GLY A 49 -6.16 -9.49 12.69
N LEU A 50 -5.68 -8.33 12.22
CA LEU A 50 -4.26 -8.04 12.01
C LEU A 50 -3.66 -7.10 13.06
N LEU A 51 -4.40 -6.08 13.50
CA LEU A 51 -3.90 -5.11 14.50
C LEU A 51 -4.35 -5.40 15.93
N ASN A 52 -4.63 -6.66 16.27
CA ASN A 52 -4.92 -7.01 17.65
C ASN A 52 -3.66 -6.88 18.53
N PRO A 53 -3.81 -6.66 19.85
CA PRO A 53 -2.66 -6.42 20.73
C PRO A 53 -1.58 -7.51 20.69
N SER A 54 -1.98 -8.78 20.55
CA SER A 54 -1.03 -9.90 20.47
C SER A 54 -0.21 -9.86 19.19
N ARG A 55 -0.83 -9.60 18.03
CA ARG A 55 -0.13 -9.47 16.76
C ARG A 55 0.73 -8.22 16.70
N VAL A 56 0.24 -7.10 17.25
CA VAL A 56 1.03 -5.85 17.35
C VAL A 56 2.30 -6.09 18.16
N GLN A 57 2.24 -6.85 19.25
CA GLN A 57 3.43 -7.23 20.02
C GLN A 57 4.39 -8.10 19.18
N SER A 58 3.87 -9.09 18.46
CA SER A 58 4.69 -9.91 17.55
C SER A 58 5.31 -9.10 16.41
N PHE A 59 4.60 -8.09 15.88
CA PHE A 59 5.14 -7.18 14.88
C PHE A 59 6.26 -6.34 15.45
N GLY A 60 6.15 -5.88 16.70
CA GLY A 60 7.23 -5.18 17.39
C GLY A 60 8.50 -6.03 17.47
N GLN A 61 8.37 -7.31 17.84
CA GLN A 61 9.49 -8.25 17.88
C GLN A 61 10.08 -8.50 16.49
N ALA A 62 9.24 -8.68 15.47
CA ALA A 62 9.68 -8.86 14.08
C ALA A 62 10.45 -7.63 13.56
N SER A 63 9.95 -6.42 13.87
CA SER A 63 10.64 -5.17 13.54
C SER A 63 12.01 -5.10 14.16
N GLU A 64 12.15 -5.44 15.45
CA GLU A 64 13.43 -5.39 16.14
C GLU A 64 14.47 -6.34 15.51
N VAL A 65 14.05 -7.56 15.15
CA VAL A 65 14.91 -8.53 14.45
C VAL A 65 15.38 -7.99 13.10
N GLU A 66 14.47 -7.48 12.27
CA GLU A 66 14.84 -7.00 10.93
C GLU A 66 15.61 -5.68 10.97
N ILE A 67 15.35 -4.80 11.94
CA ILE A 67 16.15 -3.58 12.16
C ILE A 67 17.58 -3.96 12.53
N ASN A 68 17.77 -4.93 13.42
CA ASN A 68 19.10 -5.41 13.78
C ASN A 68 19.82 -6.04 12.58
N ASN A 69 19.11 -6.78 11.72
CA ASN A 69 19.67 -7.31 10.47
C ASN A 69 20.13 -6.19 9.53
N MET A 70 19.33 -5.13 9.39
CA MET A 70 19.66 -3.97 8.56
C MET A 70 20.87 -3.20 9.12
N ILE A 71 20.95 -2.97 10.43
CA ILE A 71 22.10 -2.31 11.06
C ILE A 71 23.37 -3.14 10.83
N ASN A 72 23.31 -4.46 11.04
CA ASN A 72 24.45 -5.34 10.83
C ASN A 72 24.92 -5.34 9.36
N SER A 73 24.00 -5.31 8.40
CA SER A 73 24.38 -5.26 6.98
C SER A 73 25.06 -3.92 6.62
N LEU A 74 24.60 -2.81 7.18
CA LEU A 74 25.22 -1.50 7.00
C LEU A 74 26.61 -1.41 7.66
N LEU A 75 26.76 -1.97 8.86
CA LEU A 75 28.07 -2.02 9.54
C LEU A 75 29.09 -2.84 8.77
N LEU A 76 28.66 -3.97 8.18
CA LEU A 76 29.52 -4.83 7.35
C LEU A 76 29.89 -4.19 6.01
N ALA A 77 29.01 -3.37 5.45
CA ALA A 77 29.27 -2.68 4.20
C ALA A 77 30.23 -1.49 4.36
N SER A 78 30.32 -0.90 5.56
CA SER A 78 31.22 0.22 5.86
C SER A 78 32.69 -0.12 5.55
N PRO A 79 33.46 0.79 4.91
CA PRO A 79 33.13 2.18 4.58
C PRO A 79 32.52 2.36 3.17
N ASN A 80 32.12 1.28 2.50
CA ASN A 80 31.64 1.34 1.12
C ASN A 80 30.25 2.00 1.05
N PRO A 81 29.97 2.73 -0.05
CA PRO A 81 28.63 3.24 -0.30
C PRO A 81 27.63 2.09 -0.46
N VAL A 82 26.43 2.27 0.09
CA VAL A 82 25.33 1.31 0.05
C VAL A 82 24.10 1.97 -0.56
N ASP A 83 23.38 1.23 -1.41
CA ASP A 83 22.07 1.66 -1.90
C ASP A 83 21.03 1.52 -0.77
N LEU A 84 20.57 2.66 -0.24
CA LEU A 84 19.57 2.68 0.82
C LEU A 84 18.18 2.25 0.35
N ASP A 85 17.87 2.46 -0.93
CA ASP A 85 16.58 2.10 -1.48
C ASP A 85 16.43 0.57 -1.51
N GLU A 86 17.46 -0.13 -2.02
CA GLU A 86 17.52 -1.60 -2.00
C GLU A 86 17.45 -2.15 -0.56
N GLN A 87 18.14 -1.51 0.39
CA GLN A 87 18.14 -1.93 1.80
C GLN A 87 16.76 -1.76 2.46
N ILE A 88 16.05 -0.67 2.17
CA ILE A 88 14.70 -0.41 2.69
C ILE A 88 13.70 -1.43 2.11
N TYR A 89 13.77 -1.70 0.80
CA TYR A 89 12.89 -2.71 0.18
C TYR A 89 13.20 -4.12 0.69
N SER A 90 14.46 -4.47 0.91
CA SER A 90 14.86 -5.75 1.50
C SER A 90 14.37 -5.88 2.95
N PHE A 91 14.52 -4.82 3.76
CA PHE A 91 13.95 -4.77 5.12
C PHE A 91 12.44 -4.96 5.10
N THR A 92 11.74 -4.26 4.20
CA THR A 92 10.27 -4.32 4.10
C THR A 92 9.80 -5.70 3.65
N ASP A 93 10.50 -6.35 2.72
CA ASP A 93 10.21 -7.73 2.28
C ASP A 93 10.39 -8.74 3.44
N GLY A 94 11.49 -8.65 4.18
CA GLY A 94 11.75 -9.49 5.35
C GLY A 94 10.73 -9.26 6.48
N PHE A 95 10.43 -8.00 6.76
CA PHE A 95 9.44 -7.60 7.75
C PHE A 95 8.04 -8.07 7.39
N LEU A 96 7.61 -7.91 6.13
CA LEU A 96 6.30 -8.37 5.65
C LEU A 96 6.19 -9.90 5.70
N GLY A 97 7.23 -10.63 5.30
CA GLY A 97 7.23 -12.10 5.44
C GLY A 97 7.06 -12.53 6.89
N THR A 98 7.81 -11.91 7.80
CA THR A 98 7.79 -12.24 9.24
C THR A 98 6.48 -11.81 9.92
N SER A 99 5.94 -10.65 9.57
CA SER A 99 4.72 -10.09 10.18
C SER A 99 3.41 -10.59 9.55
N ALA A 100 3.27 -10.53 8.23
CA ALA A 100 1.99 -10.79 7.55
C ALA A 100 1.74 -12.28 7.29
N LEU A 101 2.80 -13.10 7.14
CA LEU A 101 2.70 -14.50 6.69
C LEU A 101 3.29 -15.53 7.67
N CYS A 102 3.80 -15.08 8.83
CA CYS A 102 4.45 -15.93 9.83
C CYS A 102 5.62 -16.75 9.24
N LYS A 103 6.26 -16.26 8.17
CA LYS A 103 7.35 -16.92 7.47
C LYS A 103 8.24 -15.88 6.77
N SER A 104 9.49 -15.75 7.22
CA SER A 104 10.49 -14.94 6.54
C SER A 104 10.78 -15.54 5.16
N TYR A 105 10.54 -14.77 4.10
CA TYR A 105 10.64 -15.22 2.72
C TYR A 105 11.54 -14.29 1.90
N ARG A 106 12.79 -14.07 2.36
CA ARG A 106 13.88 -13.34 1.67
C ARG A 106 13.80 -13.48 0.12
N GLY A 107 13.08 -12.58 -0.55
CA GLY A 107 12.97 -12.51 -2.01
C GLY A 107 12.25 -13.67 -2.74
N LYS A 108 11.41 -14.48 -2.10
CA LYS A 108 10.73 -15.64 -2.75
C LYS A 108 9.21 -15.53 -2.92
N GLN A 109 8.58 -14.47 -2.40
CA GLN A 109 7.12 -14.36 -2.37
C GLN A 109 6.50 -14.03 -3.73
N PHE A 110 7.19 -13.22 -4.53
CA PHE A 110 6.75 -12.83 -5.86
C PHE A 110 7.49 -13.72 -6.87
N LYS A 111 6.75 -14.41 -7.73
CA LYS A 111 7.30 -15.26 -8.79
C LYS A 111 8.11 -14.41 -9.79
N GLY A 112 9.37 -14.13 -9.45
CA GLY A 112 10.32 -13.42 -10.31
C GLY A 112 10.21 -11.89 -10.33
N GLN A 113 9.53 -11.26 -9.38
CA GLN A 113 9.50 -9.80 -9.21
C GLN A 113 9.96 -9.45 -7.80
N ASN A 114 10.72 -8.39 -7.59
CA ASN A 114 11.07 -7.96 -6.23
C ASN A 114 9.94 -7.04 -5.69
N LEU A 115 9.88 -6.82 -4.37
CA LEU A 115 8.86 -5.94 -3.76
C LEU A 115 8.92 -4.52 -4.34
N LYS A 116 10.13 -4.05 -4.67
CA LYS A 116 10.37 -2.73 -5.25
C LYS A 116 9.66 -2.55 -6.58
N ASP A 117 9.81 -3.47 -7.52
CA ASP A 117 9.20 -3.44 -8.84
C ASP A 117 7.67 -3.37 -8.72
N VAL A 118 7.10 -4.19 -7.82
CA VAL A 118 5.65 -4.23 -7.59
C VAL A 118 5.14 -2.91 -7.01
N VAL A 119 5.85 -2.34 -6.04
CA VAL A 119 5.48 -1.06 -5.42
C VAL A 119 5.64 0.09 -6.41
N GLU A 120 6.74 0.12 -7.16
CA GLU A 120 6.97 1.13 -8.18
C GLU A 120 5.92 1.07 -9.29
N ASP A 121 5.57 -0.12 -9.77
CA ASP A 121 4.54 -0.29 -10.79
C ASP A 121 3.16 0.12 -10.26
N ALA A 122 2.85 -0.23 -9.01
CA ALA A 122 1.62 0.23 -8.36
C ALA A 122 1.57 1.77 -8.25
N ILE A 123 2.69 2.41 -7.87
CA ILE A 123 2.79 3.87 -7.81
C ILE A 123 2.62 4.47 -9.21
N ARG A 124 3.31 3.95 -10.23
CA ARG A 124 3.18 4.40 -11.62
C ARG A 124 1.75 4.29 -12.13
N MET A 125 1.06 3.20 -11.82
CA MET A 125 -0.35 3.00 -12.19
C MET A 125 -1.29 3.97 -11.46
N LEU A 126 -1.01 4.28 -10.19
CA LEU A 126 -1.80 5.21 -9.38
C LEU A 126 -1.52 6.70 -9.67
N ASP A 127 -0.33 7.01 -10.18
CA ASP A 127 0.12 8.37 -10.51
C ASP A 127 -0.08 8.71 -11.99
N GLY A 128 -0.31 7.70 -12.84
CA GLY A 128 -0.63 7.90 -14.24
C GLY A 128 -1.91 8.73 -14.42
N PHE A 129 -1.81 9.82 -15.16
CA PHE A 129 -2.96 10.54 -15.69
C PHE A 129 -3.53 9.76 -16.88
N SER A 130 -4.82 9.45 -16.86
CA SER A 130 -5.50 8.85 -18.00
C SER A 130 -5.95 9.95 -18.96
N ALA A 131 -5.95 9.69 -20.28
CA ALA A 131 -6.61 10.59 -21.24
C ALA A 131 -8.10 10.79 -20.90
N GLU A 132 -8.69 9.82 -20.20
CA GLU A 132 -10.05 9.84 -19.65
C GLU A 132 -10.24 10.90 -18.55
N ASP A 133 -9.16 11.31 -17.85
CA ASP A 133 -9.20 12.38 -16.84
C ASP A 133 -9.41 13.76 -17.47
N PHE A 134 -8.89 13.97 -18.70
CA PHE A 134 -8.99 15.25 -19.41
C PHE A 134 -10.12 15.29 -20.43
N PHE A 135 -10.40 14.15 -21.08
CA PHE A 135 -11.37 14.03 -22.14
C PHE A 135 -12.30 12.83 -21.88
N PRO A 136 -13.33 12.99 -21.04
CA PRO A 136 -14.21 11.89 -20.64
C PRO A 136 -14.93 11.21 -21.82
N TRP A 137 -15.06 11.87 -22.98
CA TRP A 137 -15.61 11.26 -24.19
C TRP A 137 -14.65 10.26 -24.89
N ILE A 138 -13.33 10.35 -24.68
CA ILE A 138 -12.32 9.50 -25.36
C ILE A 138 -12.26 8.12 -24.69
N GLY A 139 -12.40 8.05 -23.37
CA GLY A 139 -12.40 6.78 -22.63
C GLY A 139 -13.49 5.82 -23.08
N ASN A 140 -14.68 6.35 -23.33
CA ASN A 140 -15.82 5.57 -23.80
C ASN A 140 -15.58 5.00 -25.21
N MET A 141 -14.83 5.70 -26.07
CA MET A 141 -14.48 5.22 -27.41
C MET A 141 -13.42 4.11 -27.36
N ALA A 142 -12.42 4.24 -26.48
CA ALA A 142 -11.38 3.22 -26.33
C ALA A 142 -11.94 1.87 -25.85
N HIS A 143 -12.94 1.89 -24.94
CA HIS A 143 -13.62 0.68 -24.49
C HIS A 143 -14.48 0.03 -25.60
N ILE A 144 -14.97 0.81 -26.57
CA ILE A 144 -15.73 0.30 -27.72
C ILE A 144 -14.80 -0.31 -28.79
N LEU A 145 -13.57 0.18 -28.91
CA LEU A 145 -12.61 -0.26 -29.93
C LEU A 145 -11.71 -1.41 -29.48
N THR A 146 -11.47 -1.57 -28.17
CA THR A 146 -10.49 -2.53 -27.65
C THR A 146 -11.11 -3.83 -27.12
N GLY A 147 -12.44 -3.87 -26.92
CA GLY A 147 -13.16 -5.06 -26.43
C GLY A 147 -13.00 -5.29 -24.94
#